data_AF-A0A068LJI7-F1
#
_entry.id   AF-A0A068LJI7-F1
#
_cell.length_a   1.000
_cell.length_b   1.000
_cell.length_c   1.000
_cell.angle_alpha   90.00
_cell.angle_beta   90.00
_cell.angle_gamma   90.00
#
_symmetry.space_group_name_H-M   'P 1'
#
loop_
_entity.id
_entity.type
_entity.pdbx_description
1 polymer ?
#
loop_
_entity_poly.entity_id
_entity_poly.type
_entity_poly.pdbx_seq_one_letter_code
_entity_poly.pdbx_strand_id
1 'polypeptide(L)'
;MDKFRLIFRFLQSNQEPFMNGTCSIMALASAQMYSAFHFNCPCLPGYNVAYSAGVLLAPPLVPFLLGLVMNNNVSMLAEEWKRPPGRRAKDPTVLRYTFCSMAQCALIAPVVWVAVTLLDGKCFLCAFCTAVPVTMLGNGSLAPGLPPPELARLLARVPCPEVYDGDWLLAHEVAVPYLRCISQ
;
A
#
# COMPACT_ATOMS: atom_id res chain seq x y z
N MET A 1 15.43 -7.75 4.17
CA MET A 1 16.40 -6.81 3.56
C MET A 1 16.75 -7.19 2.12
N ASP A 2 16.93 -8.47 1.77
CA ASP A 2 17.40 -8.85 0.42
C ASP A 2 16.34 -8.80 -0.67
N LYS A 3 15.07 -9.04 -0.34
CA LYS A 3 13.93 -8.86 -1.27
C LYS A 3 13.84 -7.42 -1.80
N PHE A 4 14.05 -6.43 -0.93
CA PHE A 4 14.06 -5.02 -1.33
C PHE A 4 15.24 -4.68 -2.24
N ARG A 5 16.44 -5.22 -1.95
CA ARG A 5 17.63 -5.04 -2.81
C ARG A 5 17.44 -5.59 -4.21
N LEU A 6 16.71 -6.70 -4.38
CA LEU A 6 16.40 -7.27 -5.68
C LEU A 6 15.51 -6.32 -6.52
N ILE A 7 14.45 -5.78 -5.91
CA ILE A 7 13.54 -4.82 -6.56
C ILE A 7 14.26 -3.52 -6.91
N PHE A 8 15.11 -3.01 -6.01
CA PHE A 8 15.93 -1.82 -6.30
C PHE A 8 16.88 -2.04 -7.48
N ARG A 9 17.53 -3.20 -7.59
CA ARG A 9 18.38 -3.51 -8.75
C ARG A 9 17.59 -3.63 -10.04
N PHE A 10 16.39 -4.21 -10.00
CA PHE A 10 15.51 -4.33 -11.15
C PHE A 10 15.03 -2.95 -11.67
N LEU A 11 14.70 -2.03 -10.76
CA LEU A 11 14.33 -0.66 -11.12
C LEU A 11 15.53 0.14 -11.67
N GLN A 12 16.75 -0.16 -11.21
CA GLN A 12 17.97 0.48 -11.68
C GLN A 12 18.44 -0.05 -13.05
N SER A 13 18.16 -1.32 -13.39
CA SER A 13 18.61 -1.95 -14.64
C SER A 13 17.70 -1.70 -15.86
N ASN A 14 16.43 -1.35 -15.67
CA ASN A 14 15.46 -1.08 -16.74
C ASN A 14 15.36 0.43 -17.04
N GLN A 15 16.45 1.02 -17.54
CA GLN A 15 16.60 2.46 -17.86
C GLN A 15 16.05 2.85 -19.25
N GLU A 16 14.94 2.27 -19.70
CA GLU A 16 14.27 2.59 -20.97
C GLU A 16 12.78 2.27 -20.75
N PRO A 17 11.87 3.22 -20.42
CA PRO A 17 11.84 4.66 -20.71
C PRO A 17 11.52 5.49 -19.46
N PHE A 18 12.53 6.08 -18.81
CA PHE A 18 12.30 6.94 -17.65
C PHE A 18 12.92 8.31 -17.84
N MET A 19 12.25 9.13 -18.65
CA MET A 19 12.67 10.48 -19.03
C MET A 19 12.67 11.50 -17.87
N ASN A 20 12.86 11.08 -16.62
CA ASN A 20 13.10 11.96 -15.48
C ASN A 20 13.66 11.19 -14.27
N GLY A 21 14.96 11.33 -13.99
CA GLY A 21 15.60 10.79 -12.78
C GLY A 21 14.90 11.18 -11.47
N THR A 22 14.08 12.23 -11.49
CA THR A 22 13.24 12.67 -10.36
C THR A 22 12.23 11.63 -9.90
N CYS A 23 11.59 10.84 -10.78
CA CYS A 23 10.64 9.84 -10.29
C CYS A 23 11.34 8.60 -9.75
N SER A 24 12.51 8.25 -10.28
CA SER A 24 13.37 7.21 -9.68
C SER A 24 13.81 7.61 -8.27
N ILE A 25 14.16 8.89 -8.04
CA ILE A 25 14.46 9.42 -6.71
C ILE A 25 13.23 9.36 -5.80
N MET A 26 12.04 9.76 -6.29
CA MET A 26 10.80 9.67 -5.49
C MET A 26 10.42 8.23 -5.14
N ALA A 27 10.65 7.28 -6.03
CA ALA A 27 10.47 5.85 -5.78
C ALA A 27 11.41 5.34 -4.67
N LEU A 28 12.70 5.68 -4.76
CA LEU A 28 13.71 5.35 -3.76
C LEU A 28 13.35 5.97 -2.40
N ALA A 29 13.00 7.25 -2.38
CA ALA A 29 12.58 7.96 -1.18
C ALA A 29 11.34 7.30 -0.55
N SER A 30 10.36 6.88 -1.35
CA SER A 30 9.15 6.21 -0.85
C SER A 30 9.47 4.90 -0.13
N ALA A 31 10.36 4.09 -0.70
CA ALA A 31 10.78 2.85 -0.06
C ALA A 31 11.62 3.07 1.21
N GLN A 32 12.45 4.12 1.24
CA GLN A 32 13.21 4.49 2.45
C GLN A 32 12.32 5.08 3.54
N MET A 33 11.29 5.85 3.18
CA MET A 33 10.31 6.32 4.15
C MET A 33 9.56 5.14 4.78
N TYR A 34 9.21 4.10 4.00
CA TYR A 34 8.59 2.91 4.55
C TYR A 34 9.51 2.17 5.53
N SER A 35 10.81 2.04 5.21
CA SER A 35 11.76 1.37 6.11
C SER A 35 11.95 2.11 7.44
N ALA A 36 11.84 3.44 7.44
CA ALA A 36 11.85 4.26 8.65
C ALA A 36 10.49 4.36 9.36
N PHE A 37 9.39 4.00 8.68
CA PHE A 37 8.05 4.10 9.22
C PHE A 37 7.78 3.00 10.25
N HIS A 38 7.39 3.40 11.46
CA HIS A 38 7.07 2.46 12.53
C HIS A 38 5.59 2.07 12.49
N PHE A 39 5.29 0.92 11.89
CA PHE A 39 3.93 0.38 11.83
C PHE A 39 3.51 -0.24 13.18
N ASN A 40 2.53 0.37 13.85
CA ASN A 40 1.90 -0.15 15.07
C ASN A 40 0.41 -0.45 14.86
N CYS A 41 0.03 -1.73 14.80
CA CYS A 41 -1.38 -2.10 14.69
C CYS A 41 -2.11 -1.77 16.01
N PRO A 42 -3.30 -1.15 15.97
CA PRO A 42 -4.07 -0.82 17.19
C PRO A 42 -4.65 -2.05 17.89
N CYS A 43 -4.73 -3.20 17.19
CA CYS A 43 -5.23 -4.47 17.73
C CYS A 43 -6.63 -4.36 18.36
N LEU A 44 -7.48 -3.55 17.71
CA LEU A 44 -8.86 -3.27 18.07
C LEU A 44 -9.79 -3.69 16.92
N PRO A 45 -10.87 -4.44 17.20
CA PRO A 45 -11.82 -4.81 16.16
C PRO A 45 -12.41 -3.54 15.52
N GLY A 46 -12.47 -3.51 14.18
CA GLY A 46 -12.94 -2.37 13.38
C GLY A 46 -11.87 -1.31 13.06
N TYR A 47 -11.01 -0.95 14.01
CA TYR A 47 -9.93 0.03 13.76
C TYR A 47 -8.77 -0.53 12.96
N ASN A 48 -8.52 -1.85 13.07
CA ASN A 48 -7.43 -2.50 12.35
C ASN A 48 -7.50 -2.27 10.82
N VAL A 49 -8.70 -2.45 10.22
CA VAL A 49 -8.92 -2.25 8.78
C VAL A 49 -8.72 -0.79 8.39
N ALA A 50 -9.32 0.13 9.15
CA ALA A 50 -9.23 1.57 8.88
C ALA A 50 -7.78 2.08 9.00
N TYR A 51 -7.06 1.64 10.02
CA TYR A 51 -5.66 1.99 10.24
C TYR A 51 -4.77 1.47 9.10
N SER A 52 -4.90 0.18 8.75
CA SER A 52 -4.16 -0.41 7.63
C SER A 52 -4.48 0.27 6.30
N ALA A 53 -5.75 0.53 5.99
CA ALA A 53 -6.15 1.25 4.79
C ALA A 53 -5.56 2.68 4.78
N GLY A 54 -5.54 3.35 5.93
CA GLY A 54 -4.90 4.65 6.10
C GLY A 54 -3.40 4.61 5.77
N VAL A 55 -2.65 3.65 6.31
CA VAL A 55 -1.21 3.49 6.02
C VAL A 55 -0.96 3.08 4.57
N LEU A 56 -1.87 2.31 3.96
CA LEU A 56 -1.73 1.89 2.57
C LEU A 56 -2.02 3.02 1.58
N LEU A 57 -2.94 3.94 1.90
CA LEU A 57 -3.43 4.97 0.97
C LEU A 57 -2.91 6.38 1.27
N ALA A 58 -2.84 6.81 2.53
CA ALA A 58 -2.51 8.20 2.86
C ALA A 58 -1.04 8.57 2.56
N PRO A 59 -0.03 7.79 2.97
CA PRO A 59 1.36 8.09 2.64
C PRO A 59 1.66 8.18 1.13
N PRO A 60 1.15 7.29 0.24
CA PRO A 60 1.42 7.40 -1.20
C PRO A 60 0.62 8.51 -1.89
N LEU A 61 -0.48 9.01 -1.32
CA LEU A 61 -1.21 10.15 -1.89
C LEU A 61 -0.37 11.43 -1.91
N VAL A 62 0.50 11.64 -0.91
CA VAL A 62 1.37 12.83 -0.83
C VAL A 62 2.36 12.90 -2.00
N PRO A 63 3.22 11.89 -2.27
CA PRO A 63 4.14 11.92 -3.39
C PRO A 63 3.40 11.86 -4.75
N PHE A 64 2.21 11.27 -4.82
CA PHE A 64 1.39 11.32 -6.03
C PHE A 64 1.01 12.77 -6.38
N LEU A 65 0.42 13.51 -5.43
CA LEU A 65 0.04 14.90 -5.61
C LEU A 65 1.28 15.78 -5.88
N LEU A 66 2.37 15.53 -5.15
CA LEU A 66 3.63 16.25 -5.37
C LEU A 66 4.19 16.00 -6.77
N GLY A 67 4.18 14.75 -7.25
CA GLY A 67 4.63 14.40 -8.60
C GLY A 67 3.81 15.06 -9.72
N LEU A 68 2.51 15.26 -9.50
CA LEU A 68 1.65 16.02 -10.42
C LEU A 68 1.98 17.52 -10.42
N VAL A 69 2.19 18.11 -9.24
CA VAL A 69 2.45 19.56 -9.09
C VAL A 69 3.86 19.95 -9.53
N MET A 70 4.87 19.11 -9.28
CA MET A 70 6.27 19.39 -9.65
C MET A 70 6.52 19.32 -11.16
N ASN A 71 5.55 18.90 -11.97
CA ASN A 71 5.76 18.77 -13.39
C ASN A 71 5.62 20.13 -14.11
N ASN A 72 6.67 20.52 -14.83
CA ASN A 72 6.72 21.81 -15.54
C ASN A 72 5.57 22.03 -16.54
N ASN A 73 4.94 20.97 -17.03
CA ASN A 73 3.83 21.06 -17.98
C ASN A 73 2.45 21.26 -17.32
N VAL A 74 2.34 21.21 -15.98
CA VAL A 74 1.05 21.28 -15.27
C VAL A 74 0.35 22.63 -15.47
N SER A 75 1.10 23.73 -15.48
CA SER A 75 0.58 25.08 -15.70
C SER A 75 0.05 25.25 -17.12
N MET A 76 0.81 24.78 -18.10
CA MET A 76 0.43 24.77 -19.51
C MET A 76 -0.83 23.94 -19.76
N LEU A 77 -0.95 22.76 -19.13
CA LEU A 77 -2.15 21.92 -19.17
C LEU A 77 -3.36 22.63 -18.56
N ALA A 78 -3.20 23.26 -17.39
CA ALA A 78 -4.27 23.97 -16.71
C ALA A 78 -4.78 25.16 -17.53
N GLU A 79 -3.89 25.92 -18.16
CA GLU A 79 -4.25 27.03 -19.03
C GLU A 79 -5.00 26.58 -20.29
N GLU A 80 -4.53 25.54 -20.98
CA GLU A 80 -5.21 25.01 -22.17
C GLU A 80 -6.58 24.37 -21.84
N TRP A 81 -6.72 23.74 -20.67
CA TRP A 81 -8.00 23.21 -20.21
C TRP A 81 -9.02 24.29 -19.86
N LYS A 82 -8.56 25.42 -19.31
CA LYS A 82 -9.39 26.58 -18.99
C LYS A 82 -9.94 27.30 -20.24
N ARG A 83 -9.27 27.19 -21.39
CA ARG A 83 -9.74 27.79 -22.65
C ARG A 83 -10.99 27.05 -23.17
N PRO A 84 -11.98 27.78 -23.73
CA PRO A 84 -13.20 27.16 -24.27
C PRO A 84 -12.88 26.25 -25.47
N PRO A 85 -13.70 25.20 -25.69
CA PRO A 85 -13.54 24.30 -26.83
C PRO A 85 -13.57 25.10 -28.14
N GLY A 86 -12.56 24.91 -28.99
CA GLY A 86 -12.36 25.68 -30.23
C GLY A 86 -11.36 26.84 -30.16
N ARG A 87 -10.94 27.27 -28.96
CA ARG A 87 -9.86 28.28 -28.77
C ARG A 87 -8.58 27.69 -28.16
N ARG A 88 -8.46 26.37 -28.12
CA ARG A 88 -7.26 25.67 -27.64
C ARG A 88 -6.19 25.73 -28.71
N ALA A 89 -4.95 26.03 -28.29
CA ALA A 89 -3.80 26.08 -29.21
C ALA A 89 -3.22 24.69 -29.46
N LYS A 90 -3.57 23.70 -28.63
CA LYS A 90 -3.08 22.32 -28.70
C LYS A 90 -4.21 21.35 -29.03
N ASP A 91 -3.86 20.33 -29.79
CA ASP A 91 -4.75 19.21 -30.08
C ASP A 91 -5.15 18.51 -28.77
N PRO A 92 -6.45 18.21 -28.56
CA PRO A 92 -6.90 17.46 -27.38
C PRO A 92 -6.17 16.13 -27.18
N THR A 93 -5.71 15.47 -28.25
CA THR A 93 -4.95 14.22 -28.18
C THR A 93 -3.59 14.43 -27.52
N VAL A 94 -2.91 15.53 -27.87
CA VAL A 94 -1.63 15.90 -27.27
C VAL A 94 -1.80 16.24 -25.79
N LEU A 95 -2.84 17.00 -25.43
CA LEU A 95 -3.14 17.34 -24.03
C LEU A 95 -3.41 16.08 -23.18
N ARG A 96 -4.18 15.11 -23.72
CA ARG A 96 -4.43 13.82 -23.05
C ARG A 96 -3.15 13.01 -22.90
N TYR A 97 -2.33 12.94 -23.95
CA TYR A 97 -1.06 12.23 -23.91
C TYR A 97 -0.10 12.82 -22.86
N THR A 98 0.05 14.15 -22.82
CA THR A 98 0.87 14.83 -21.82
C THR A 98 0.36 14.56 -20.41
N PHE A 99 -0.96 14.67 -20.17
CA PHE A 99 -1.54 14.36 -18.87
C PHE A 99 -1.32 12.89 -18.45
N CYS A 100 -1.53 11.94 -19.36
CA CYS A 100 -1.28 10.51 -19.09
C CYS A 100 0.19 10.25 -18.77
N SER A 101 1.12 10.83 -19.53
CA SER A 101 2.56 10.69 -19.28
C SER A 101 2.95 11.24 -17.89
N MET A 102 2.39 12.39 -17.51
CA MET A 102 2.59 12.99 -16.19
C MET A 102 2.04 12.11 -15.06
N ALA A 103 0.81 11.61 -15.23
CA ALA A 103 0.17 10.74 -14.24
C ALA A 103 0.93 9.41 -14.08
N GLN A 104 1.39 8.81 -15.18
CA GLN A 104 2.22 7.59 -15.15
C GLN A 104 3.50 7.80 -14.34
N CYS A 105 4.19 8.92 -14.53
CA CYS A 105 5.39 9.25 -13.77
C CYS A 105 5.09 9.45 -12.26
N ALA A 106 4.00 10.17 -11.94
CA ALA A 106 3.60 10.42 -10.56
C ALA A 106 3.12 9.16 -9.82
N LEU A 107 2.62 8.15 -10.53
CA LEU A 107 2.11 6.89 -9.96
C LEU A 107 3.20 5.94 -9.45
N ILE A 108 4.46 6.13 -9.83
CA ILE A 108 5.52 5.16 -9.52
C ILE A 108 5.84 5.11 -8.04
N ALA A 109 6.00 6.28 -7.41
CA ALA A 109 6.22 6.35 -5.97
C ALA A 109 5.07 5.68 -5.16
N PRO A 110 3.78 5.97 -5.46
CA PRO A 110 2.64 5.24 -4.92
C PRO A 110 2.69 3.73 -5.11
N VAL A 111 2.98 3.26 -6.34
CA VAL A 111 3.05 1.83 -6.65
C VAL A 111 4.17 1.17 -5.85
N VAL A 112 5.33 1.81 -5.75
CA VAL A 112 6.46 1.30 -4.96
C VAL A 112 6.11 1.26 -3.47
N TRP A 113 5.44 2.27 -2.92
CA TRP A 113 4.98 2.26 -1.53
C TRP A 113 4.05 1.08 -1.26
N VAL A 114 3.02 0.90 -2.08
CA VAL A 114 2.04 -0.18 -1.93
C VAL A 114 2.72 -1.55 -2.05
N ALA A 115 3.59 -1.73 -3.05
CA ALA A 115 4.33 -2.97 -3.24
C ALA A 115 5.22 -3.30 -2.03
N VAL A 116 5.99 -2.33 -1.53
CA VAL A 116 6.86 -2.51 -0.36
C VAL A 116 6.04 -2.84 0.89
N THR A 117 4.91 -2.16 1.09
CA THR A 117 3.99 -2.37 2.22
C THR A 117 3.36 -3.77 2.20
N LEU A 118 2.94 -4.24 1.02
CA LEU A 118 2.37 -5.58 0.84
C LEU A 118 3.44 -6.68 1.00
N LEU A 119 4.66 -6.47 0.48
CA LEU A 119 5.74 -7.44 0.64
C LEU A 119 6.17 -7.63 2.10
N ASP A 120 6.12 -6.57 2.90
CA ASP A 120 6.36 -6.65 4.35
C ASP A 120 5.18 -7.31 5.10
N GLY A 121 3.97 -7.18 4.57
CA GLY A 121 2.79 -7.95 5.00
C GLY A 121 2.20 -7.56 6.35
N LYS A 122 2.80 -6.62 7.10
CA LYS A 122 2.29 -6.15 8.39
C LYS A 122 0.93 -5.42 8.25
N CYS A 123 0.80 -4.62 7.20
CA CYS A 123 -0.43 -3.89 6.89
C CYS A 123 -1.58 -4.85 6.56
N PHE A 124 -1.32 -5.85 5.72
CA PHE A 124 -2.29 -6.90 5.35
C PHE A 124 -2.67 -7.77 6.55
N LEU A 125 -1.68 -8.18 7.35
CA LEU A 125 -1.88 -8.91 8.61
C LEU A 125 -2.86 -8.16 9.54
N CYS A 126 -2.61 -6.87 9.78
CA CYS A 126 -3.47 -6.06 10.65
C CYS A 126 -4.88 -5.93 10.03
N ALA A 127 -5.01 -5.69 8.72
CA ALA A 127 -6.32 -5.52 8.08
C ALA A 127 -7.18 -6.79 8.11
N PHE A 128 -6.60 -7.96 7.83
CA PHE A 128 -7.34 -9.20 7.58
C PHE A 128 -7.29 -10.23 8.70
N CYS A 129 -6.67 -9.91 9.84
CA CYS A 129 -6.59 -10.79 11.00
C CYS A 129 -7.95 -11.34 11.46
N THR A 130 -9.03 -10.55 11.40
CA THR A 130 -10.39 -10.97 11.79
C THR A 130 -11.10 -11.86 10.77
N ALA A 131 -10.58 -11.98 9.55
CA ALA A 131 -11.18 -12.74 8.45
C ALA A 131 -10.48 -14.10 8.21
N VAL A 132 -9.56 -14.49 9.09
CA VAL A 132 -8.81 -15.75 8.97
C VAL A 132 -9.74 -16.95 9.14
N PRO A 133 -9.64 -17.99 8.30
CA PRO A 133 -10.45 -19.20 8.44
C PRO A 133 -9.96 -20.06 9.61
N VAL A 134 -10.41 -19.73 10.83
CA VAL A 134 -10.06 -20.44 12.08
C VAL A 134 -10.46 -21.91 12.04
N THR A 135 -11.54 -22.24 11.33
CA THR A 135 -12.00 -23.63 11.17
C THR A 135 -11.00 -24.53 10.44
N MET A 136 -10.17 -23.96 9.58
CA MET A 136 -9.18 -24.69 8.77
C MET A 136 -7.76 -24.61 9.35
N LEU A 137 -7.42 -23.47 9.97
CA LEU A 137 -6.06 -23.17 10.43
C LEU A 137 -5.85 -23.35 11.93
N GLY A 138 -6.94 -23.40 12.70
CA GLY A 138 -6.90 -23.49 14.15
C GLY A 138 -7.72 -24.65 14.68
N ASN A 139 -8.15 -24.53 15.92
CA ASN A 139 -8.98 -25.52 16.58
C ASN A 139 -10.44 -25.38 16.13
N GLY A 140 -10.72 -25.91 14.93
CA GLY A 140 -11.99 -25.71 14.22
C GLY A 140 -13.22 -26.30 14.91
N SER A 141 -13.05 -27.14 15.93
CA SER A 141 -14.14 -27.65 16.78
C SER A 141 -14.62 -26.63 17.83
N LEU A 142 -13.77 -25.69 18.26
CA LEU A 142 -14.14 -24.64 19.22
C LEU A 142 -14.62 -23.35 18.56
N ALA A 143 -14.22 -23.10 17.31
CA ALA A 143 -14.59 -21.89 16.56
C ALA A 143 -16.13 -21.67 16.44
N PRO A 144 -16.98 -22.70 16.20
CA PRO A 144 -18.42 -22.52 16.11
C PRO A 144 -19.10 -22.22 17.46
N GLY A 145 -18.41 -22.48 18.58
CA GLY A 145 -18.94 -22.26 19.93
C GLY A 145 -18.75 -20.84 20.46
N LEU A 146 -17.99 -19.99 19.77
CA LEU A 146 -17.67 -18.64 20.21
C LEU A 146 -18.57 -17.59 19.55
N PRO A 147 -19.12 -16.61 20.29
CA PRO A 147 -19.92 -15.57 19.67
C PRO A 147 -19.07 -14.73 18.69
N PRO A 148 -19.61 -14.35 17.51
CA PRO A 148 -18.86 -13.60 16.49
C PRO A 148 -18.10 -12.35 16.97
N PRO A 149 -18.64 -11.49 17.87
CA PRO A 149 -17.90 -10.32 18.34
C PRO A 149 -16.72 -10.66 19.25
N GLU A 150 -16.77 -11.77 19.96
CA GLU A 150 -15.67 -12.23 20.83
C GLU A 150 -14.55 -12.85 20.00
N LEU A 151 -14.92 -13.67 19.00
CA LEU A 151 -14.00 -14.17 17.99
C LEU A 151 -13.27 -13.03 17.28
N ALA A 152 -14.01 -12.01 16.82
CA ALA A 152 -13.42 -10.85 16.17
C ALA A 152 -12.45 -10.07 17.08
N ARG A 153 -12.73 -9.97 18.39
CA ARG A 153 -11.84 -9.32 19.36
C ARG A 153 -10.55 -10.11 19.57
N LEU A 154 -10.63 -11.43 19.69
CA LEU A 154 -9.45 -12.30 19.81
C LEU A 154 -8.59 -12.22 18.54
N LEU A 155 -9.22 -12.39 17.38
CA LEU A 155 -8.52 -12.36 16.09
C LEU A 155 -7.91 -10.98 15.78
N ALA A 156 -8.55 -9.89 16.21
CA ALA A 156 -8.01 -8.54 16.06
C ALA A 156 -6.66 -8.33 16.76
N ARG A 157 -6.34 -9.16 17.77
CA ARG A 157 -5.10 -9.10 18.54
C ARG A 157 -3.97 -9.95 17.98
N VAL A 158 -4.24 -10.83 17.01
CA VAL A 158 -3.22 -11.66 16.34
C VAL A 158 -1.97 -10.88 15.89
N PRO A 159 -2.05 -9.63 15.38
CA PRO A 159 -0.85 -8.87 15.01
C PRO A 159 0.04 -8.45 16.19
N CYS A 160 -0.47 -8.50 17.42
CA CYS A 160 0.19 -8.01 18.64
C CYS A 160 0.48 -9.18 19.61
N PRO A 161 1.69 -9.76 19.63
CA PRO A 161 1.99 -10.93 20.46
C PRO A 161 1.85 -10.64 21.96
N GLU A 162 2.15 -9.42 22.40
CA GLU A 162 2.07 -9.01 23.82
C GLU A 162 0.64 -9.00 24.39
N VAL A 163 -0.37 -8.93 23.52
CA VAL A 163 -1.79 -8.80 23.90
C VAL A 163 -2.59 -10.03 23.46
N TYR A 164 -2.00 -10.92 22.66
CA TYR A 164 -2.67 -12.05 22.09
C TYR A 164 -2.79 -13.21 23.10
N ASP A 165 -4.02 -13.60 23.42
CA ASP A 165 -4.38 -14.66 24.36
C ASP A 165 -5.14 -15.83 23.70
N GLY A 166 -5.08 -15.90 22.36
CA GLY A 166 -5.88 -16.82 21.54
C GLY A 166 -5.14 -18.06 21.01
N ASP A 167 -3.93 -18.39 21.49
CA ASP A 167 -3.14 -19.51 20.95
C ASP A 167 -3.85 -20.88 21.05
N TRP A 168 -4.74 -21.04 22.02
CA TRP A 168 -5.58 -22.24 22.17
C TRP A 168 -6.59 -22.42 21.02
N LEU A 169 -6.95 -21.33 20.34
CA LEU A 169 -7.89 -21.31 19.22
C LEU A 169 -7.15 -21.26 17.89
N LEU A 170 -6.18 -20.36 17.76
CA LEU A 170 -5.41 -20.16 16.54
C LEU A 170 -3.98 -19.81 16.94
N ALA A 171 -3.03 -20.68 16.63
CA ALA A 171 -1.62 -20.40 16.93
C ALA A 171 -1.13 -19.17 16.15
N HIS A 172 -0.54 -18.20 16.85
CA HIS A 172 0.05 -17.01 16.25
C HIS A 172 1.09 -17.38 15.16
N GLU A 173 1.87 -18.43 15.42
CA GLU A 173 2.88 -18.98 14.51
C GLU A 173 2.30 -19.54 13.21
N VAL A 174 1.00 -19.85 13.15
CA VAL A 174 0.32 -20.30 11.94
C VAL A 174 -0.34 -19.12 11.23
N ALA A 175 -1.04 -18.27 11.99
CA ALA A 175 -1.81 -17.16 11.45
C ALA A 175 -0.94 -16.10 10.75
N VAL A 176 0.20 -15.74 11.37
CA VAL A 176 1.06 -14.67 10.86
C VAL A 176 1.74 -15.07 9.54
N PRO A 177 2.40 -16.25 9.42
CA PRO A 177 2.97 -16.67 8.14
C PRO A 177 1.91 -16.87 7.06
N TYR A 178 0.74 -17.40 7.40
CA TYR A 178 -0.37 -17.56 6.45
C TYR A 178 -0.80 -16.21 5.84
N LEU A 179 -1.08 -15.21 6.67
CA LEU A 179 -1.49 -13.89 6.19
C LEU A 179 -0.36 -13.14 5.47
N ARG A 180 0.89 -13.28 5.93
CA ARG A 180 2.04 -12.69 5.23
C ARG A 180 2.30 -13.33 3.87
N CYS A 181 2.01 -14.63 3.72
CA CYS A 181 2.13 -15.33 2.45
C CYS A 181 1.08 -14.81 1.45
N ILE A 182 -0.17 -14.62 1.87
CA ILE A 182 -1.24 -14.08 1.01
C ILE A 182 -0.93 -12.65 0.54
N SER A 183 -0.22 -11.88 1.38
CA SER A 183 0.16 -10.51 1.06
C SER A 183 1.30 -10.40 0.04
N GLN A 184 2.09 -11.46 -0.18
CA GLN A 184 3.27 -11.48 -1.05
C GLN A 184 2.94 -12.02 -2.44
#